data_AF-A0A1J0AEG5-F1
#
_entry.id   AF-A0A1J0AEG5-F1
#
_cell.length_a   1.000
_cell.length_b   1.000
_cell.length_c   1.000
_cell.angle_alpha   90.00
_cell.angle_beta   90.00
_cell.angle_gamma   90.00
#
_symmetry.space_group_name_H-M   'P 1'
#
loop_
_entity.id
_entity.type
_entity.pdbx_description
1 polymer ?
#
loop_
_entity_poly.entity_id
_entity_poly.type
_entity_poly.pdbx_seq_one_letter_code
_entity_poly.pdbx_strand_id
1 'polypeptide(L)' 'MVKVYLDTSAYNRPFDDQTQPKIFLESQAIAIILQMVETQIVEVVSSSVLEYENSRNPYSIKQEAMNRYLQI' A
#
# COMPACT_ATOMS: atom_id res chain seq x y z
N MET A 1 14.26 -7.96 11.80
CA MET A 1 13.57 -7.87 10.51
C MET A 1 13.44 -6.40 10.14
N VAL A 2 13.58 -6.03 8.87
CA VAL A 2 13.41 -4.64 8.44
C VAL A 2 11.91 -4.32 8.47
N LYS A 3 11.54 -3.25 9.18
CA LYS A 3 10.16 -2.78 9.26
C LYS A 3 9.96 -1.63 8.28
N VAL A 4 8.90 -1.70 7.50
CA VAL A 4 8.53 -0.67 6.52
C VAL A 4 7.18 -0.08 6.90
N TYR A 5 7.13 1.26 6.94
CA TYR A 5 5.89 2.00 7.05
C TYR A 5 5.58 2.58 5.68
N LEU A 6 4.39 2.27 5.15
CA LEU A 6 3.92 2.78 3.88
C LEU A 6 2.78 3.76 4.13
N ASP A 7 2.86 4.93 3.50
CA ASP A 7 1.81 5.94 3.52
C ASP A 7 0.57 5.45 2.75
N THR A 8 -0.64 5.94 3.06
CA THR A 8 -1.86 5.57 2.32
C THR A 8 -1.75 5.87 0.82
N SER A 9 -1.05 6.94 0.44
CA SER A 9 -0.76 7.27 -0.95
C SER A 9 0.02 6.18 -1.68
N ALA A 10 0.95 5.50 -1.00
CA ALA A 10 1.74 4.41 -1.57
C ALA A 10 0.85 3.21 -1.94
N TYR A 11 -0.04 2.79 -1.02
CA TYR A 11 -1.03 1.73 -1.30
C TYR A 11 -1.98 2.08 -2.44
N ASN A 12 -2.26 3.37 -2.63
CA ASN A 12 -3.19 3.84 -3.65
C ASN A 12 -2.54 3.98 -5.04
N ARG A 13 -1.21 3.98 -5.17
CA ARG A 13 -0.51 4.16 -6.47
C ARG A 13 -0.98 3.24 -7.59
N PRO A 14 -1.21 1.94 -7.38
CA PRO A 14 -1.71 1.05 -8.44
C PRO A 14 -3.08 1.45 -9.00
N PHE A 15 -3.85 2.29 -8.29
CA PHE A 15 -5.16 2.77 -8.70
C PHE A 15 -5.14 4.20 -9.26
N ASP A 16 -3.99 4.86 -9.29
CA ASP A 16 -3.84 6.16 -9.92
C ASP A 16 -3.73 6.02 -11.44
N ASP A 17 -3.69 7.13 -12.16
CA ASP A 17 -3.54 7.16 -13.63
C ASP A 17 -2.18 6.58 -14.07
N GLN A 18 -2.22 5.32 -14.50
CA GLN A 18 -1.02 4.59 -14.94
C GLN A 18 -0.46 5.08 -16.29
N THR A 19 -1.12 6.00 -16.99
CA THR A 19 -0.55 6.59 -18.21
C THR A 19 0.63 7.52 -17.91
N GLN A 20 0.75 8.00 -16.67
CA GLN A 20 1.88 8.80 -16.21
C GLN A 20 3.08 7.90 -15.88
N PRO A 21 4.23 8.04 -16.57
CA PRO A 21 5.38 7.13 -16.39
C PRO A 21 5.90 7.07 -14.96
N LYS A 22 5.87 8.20 -14.24
CA LYS A 22 6.26 8.26 -12.82
C LYS A 22 5.35 7.39 -11.95
N ILE A 23 4.04 7.53 -12.10
CA ILE A 23 3.04 6.77 -11.34
C ILE A 23 3.19 5.28 -11.65
N PHE A 24 3.35 4.93 -12.92
CA PHE A 24 3.60 3.54 -13.33
C PHE A 24 4.81 2.93 -12.61
N LEU A 25 5.96 3.62 -12.60
CA LEU A 25 7.16 3.13 -11.92
C LEU A 25 6.98 3.04 -10.40
N GLU A 26 6.31 4.01 -9.78
CA GLU A 26 5.99 3.98 -8.35
C GLU A 26 5.07 2.79 -8.01
N SER A 27 4.03 2.53 -8.81
CA SER A 27 3.15 1.36 -8.66
C SER A 27 3.92 0.05 -8.69
N GLN A 28 4.86 -0.09 -9.62
CA GLN A 28 5.69 -1.30 -9.72
C GLN A 28 6.60 -1.46 -8.50
N ALA A 29 7.19 -0.38 -8.00
CA ALA A 29 8.01 -0.41 -6.79
C ALA A 29 7.18 -0.84 -5.57
N ILE A 30 5.97 -0.30 -5.40
CA ILE A 30 5.06 -0.70 -4.32
C ILE A 30 4.66 -2.17 -4.45
N ALA A 31 4.33 -2.65 -5.64
CA ALA A 31 4.00 -4.06 -5.85
C ALA A 31 5.13 -5.00 -5.41
N ILE A 32 6.39 -4.65 -5.70
CA ILE A 32 7.57 -5.42 -5.26
C ILE A 32 7.70 -5.38 -3.73
N ILE A 33 7.52 -4.22 -3.09
CA ILE A 33 7.58 -4.12 -1.62
C ILE A 33 6.48 -4.97 -0.97
N LEU A 34 5.26 -4.94 -1.50
CA LEU A 34 4.15 -5.75 -0.99
C LEU A 34 4.40 -7.25 -1.18
N GLN A 35 5.03 -7.66 -2.29
CA GLN A 35 5.48 -9.04 -2.47
C GLN A 35 6.55 -9.43 -1.44
N MET A 36 7.46 -8.53 -1.10
CA MET A 36 8.45 -8.75 -0.04
C MET A 36 7.79 -8.92 1.35
N VAL A 37 6.67 -8.22 1.61
CA VAL A 37 5.84 -8.42 2.80
C VAL A 37 5.20 -9.80 2.78
N GLU A 38 4.54 -10.19 1.68
CA GLU A 38 3.91 -11.51 1.53
C GLU A 38 4.91 -12.67 1.68
N THR A 39 6.17 -12.46 1.28
CA THR A 39 7.26 -13.45 1.41
C THR A 39 8.08 -13.32 2.71
N GLN A 40 7.61 -12.50 3.67
CA GLN A 40 8.22 -12.30 4.98
C GLN A 40 9.68 -11.79 4.96
N ILE A 41 10.10 -11.16 3.86
CA ILE A 41 11.42 -10.52 3.74
C ILE A 41 11.45 -9.21 4.54
N VAL A 42 10.33 -8.49 4.56
CA VAL A 42 10.11 -7.27 5.36
C VAL A 42 8.80 -7.35 6.12
N GLU A 43 8.71 -6.62 7.23
CA GLU A 43 7.50 -6.50 8.04
C GLU A 43 6.84 -5.16 7.71
N VAL A 44 5.55 -5.16 7.38
CA VAL A 44 4.79 -3.92 7.26
C VAL A 44 4.28 -3.51 8.64
N VAL A 45 4.33 -2.22 8.96
CA VAL A 45 3.77 -1.67 10.19
C VAL A 45 2.69 -0.64 9.87
N SER A 46 1.64 -0.60 10.70
CA SER A 46 0.51 0.31 10.55
C SER A 46 0.45 1.34 11.68
N SER A 47 -0.45 2.32 11.55
CA SER A 47 -0.81 3.24 12.63
C SER A 47 -2.32 3.50 12.61
N SER A 48 -2.87 3.98 13.72
CA SER A 48 -4.27 4.41 13.79
C SER A 48 -4.59 5.55 12.84
N VAL A 49 -3.61 6.39 12.49
CA VAL A 49 -3.77 7.46 11.47
C VAL A 49 -3.93 6.85 10.09
N LEU A 50 -3.12 5.84 9.76
CA LEU A 50 -3.18 5.12 8.50
C LEU A 50 -4.53 4.40 8.32
N GLU A 51 -5.01 3.74 9.38
CA GLU A 51 -6.32 3.09 9.41
C GLU A 51 -7.45 4.11 9.23
N TYR A 52 -7.35 5.27 9.91
CA TYR A 52 -8.31 6.36 9.76
C TYR A 52 -8.35 6.89 8.32
N GLU A 53 -7.20 7.20 7.72
CA GLU A 53 -7.13 7.67 6.33
C GLU A 53 -7.71 6.65 5.35
N ASN A 54 -7.39 5.36 5.52
CA ASN A 54 -7.98 4.30 4.69
C ASN A 54 -9.50 4.24 4.83
N SER A 55 -10.03 4.35 6.06
CA SER A 55 -11.48 4.35 6.32
C SER A 55 -12.23 5.51 5.65
N ARG A 56 -11.53 6.60 5.30
CA ARG A 56 -12.08 7.78 4.64
C ARG A 56 -12.00 7.71 3.11
N ASN A 57 -11.37 6.67 2.56
CA ASN A 57 -11.28 6.48 1.11
C ASN A 57 -12.67 6.17 0.54
N PRO A 58 -13.20 6.93 -0.44
CA PRO A 58 -14.54 6.71 -0.95
C PRO A 58 -14.69 5.43 -1.80
N TYR A 59 -13.58 4.80 -2.19
CA TYR A 59 -13.57 3.61 -3.03
C TYR A 59 -13.31 2.35 -2.21
N SER A 60 -14.32 1.49 -2.04
CA SER A 60 -14.22 0.27 -1.24
C SER A 60 -13.09 -0.66 -1.69
N ILE A 61 -12.86 -0.78 -3.00
CA ILE A 61 -11.78 -1.61 -3.55
C ILE A 61 -10.39 -1.17 -3.05
N LYS A 62 -10.17 0.14 -2.88
CA LYS A 62 -8.90 0.66 -2.36
C LYS A 62 -8.76 0.36 -0.86
N GLN A 63 -9.86 0.46 -0.12
CA GLN A 63 -9.92 0.11 1.31
C GLN A 63 -9.56 -1.36 1.53
N GLU A 64 -10.22 -2.25 0.80
CA GLU A 64 -10.04 -3.70 0.89
C GLU A 64 -8.62 -4.12 0.52
N ALA A 65 -8.08 -3.55 -0.57
CA ALA A 65 -6.71 -3.84 -1.02
C ALA A 65 -5.68 -3.48 0.06
N MET A 66 -5.83 -2.33 0.72
CA MET A 66 -4.94 -1.92 1.79
C MET A 66 -5.11 -2.77 3.05
N ASN A 67 -6.35 -3.04 3.47
CA ASN A 67 -6.65 -3.84 4.66
C ASN A 67 -6.07 -5.25 4.59
N ARG A 68 -5.96 -5.85 3.39
CA ARG A 68 -5.31 -7.15 3.19
C ARG A 68 -3.87 -7.19 3.72
N TYR A 69 -3.14 -6.08 3.62
CA TYR A 69 -1.74 -6.01 4.07
C TYR A 69 -1.58 -5.53 5.52
N LEU A 70 -2.55 -4.77 6.06
CA LEU A 70 -2.50 -4.34 7.47
C LEU A 70 -2.82 -5.48 8.45
N GLN A 71 -3.36 -6.60 7.95
CA GLN A 71 -3.74 -7.79 8.73
C GLN A 71 -2.68 -8.91 8.70
N ILE A 72 -1.58 -8.73 7.96
CA ILE A 72 -0.46 -9.69 7.86
C ILE A 72 0.53 -9.42 8.99
#